data_AF-X7ZU58-F1
#
_entry.id   AF-X7ZU58-F1
#
_cell.length_a   1.000
_cell.length_b   1.000
_cell.length_c   1.000
_cell.angle_alpha   90.00
_cell.angle_beta   90.00
_cell.angle_gamma   90.00
#
_symmetry.space_group_name_H-M   'P 1'
#
loop_
_entity.id
_entity.type
_entity.pdbx_description
1 polymer ?
#
loop_
_entity_poly.entity_id
_entity_poly.type
_entity_poly.pdbx_seq_one_letter_code
_entity_poly.pdbx_strand_id
1 'polypeptide(L)'
;MSADQALIITVPVSDAPYLGFQLGSMWYISLDYINHQTSLNATQAQADPDDKIRIVVADQNPGVTNWVETLGHRRGFLQFRWQRVSRALTEADGPTVEIVDFEAVPSALPYYEYNKISQDDWRARIALRQRQIASRMLG
;
A
#
# COMPACT_ATOMS: atom_id res chain seq x y z
N MET A 1 -10.65 -7.16 9.76
CA MET A 1 -9.40 -7.48 10.47
C MET A 1 -9.46 -6.85 11.86
N SER A 2 -8.88 -7.47 12.89
CA SER A 2 -8.75 -6.82 14.21
C SER A 2 -7.62 -5.77 14.20
N ALA A 3 -7.45 -5.02 15.29
CA ALA A 3 -6.40 -4.00 15.40
C ALA A 3 -4.99 -4.59 15.54
N ASP A 4 -4.88 -5.86 15.98
CA ASP A 4 -3.63 -6.57 16.21
C ASP A 4 -3.25 -7.49 15.04
N GLN A 5 -3.87 -7.28 13.89
CA GLN A 5 -3.66 -8.06 12.69
C GLN A 5 -3.18 -7.17 11.56
N ALA A 6 -2.47 -7.77 10.60
CA ALA A 6 -2.04 -7.15 9.36
C ALA A 6 -2.45 -8.02 8.17
N LEU A 7 -2.85 -7.38 7.07
CA LEU A 7 -3.13 -8.04 5.80
C LEU A 7 -1.94 -7.78 4.88
N ILE A 8 -1.23 -8.83 4.51
CA ILE A 8 -0.15 -8.77 3.53
C ILE A 8 -0.75 -9.10 2.16
N ILE A 9 -0.66 -8.15 1.25
CA ILE A 9 -1.13 -8.30 -0.13
C ILE A 9 0.09 -8.41 -1.03
N THR A 10 0.17 -9.48 -1.82
CA THR A 10 1.27 -9.69 -2.77
C THR A 10 0.74 -9.61 -4.20
N VAL A 11 1.37 -8.80 -5.04
CA VAL A 11 1.13 -8.74 -6.49
C VAL A 11 2.46 -8.85 -7.25
N PRO A 12 2.48 -9.43 -8.46
CA PRO A 12 3.65 -9.29 -9.33
C PRO A 12 3.90 -7.83 -9.70
N VAL A 13 5.17 -7.46 -9.89
CA VAL A 13 5.50 -6.21 -10.57
C VAL A 13 4.92 -6.27 -11.99
N SER A 14 4.16 -5.23 -12.36
CA SER A 14 3.49 -5.15 -13.66
C SER A 14 4.25 -4.23 -14.61
N ASP A 15 4.21 -4.54 -15.91
CA ASP A 15 4.66 -3.67 -16.99
C ASP A 15 3.67 -2.53 -17.32
N ALA A 16 2.49 -2.53 -16.66
CA ALA A 16 1.49 -1.49 -16.85
C ALA A 16 2.08 -0.12 -16.46
N PRO A 17 1.97 0.91 -17.32
CA PRO A 17 2.48 2.25 -17.02
C PRO A 17 1.92 2.87 -15.74
N TYR A 18 0.76 2.41 -15.28
CA TYR A 18 0.20 2.79 -14.00
C TYR A 18 -0.37 1.57 -13.27
N LEU A 19 0.08 1.42 -12.02
CA LEU A 19 -0.51 0.59 -10.99
C LEU A 19 -0.77 1.47 -9.76
N GLY A 20 -1.99 1.43 -9.24
CA GLY A 20 -2.38 2.07 -7.99
C GLY A 20 -3.10 1.11 -7.06
N PHE A 21 -2.92 1.29 -5.76
CA PHE A 21 -3.64 0.63 -4.67
C PHE A 21 -4.23 1.69 -3.74
N GLN A 22 -5.48 1.52 -3.30
CA GLN A 22 -6.15 2.45 -2.39
C GLN A 22 -7.14 1.74 -1.47
N LEU A 23 -7.19 2.18 -0.21
CA LEU A 23 -8.28 1.90 0.71
C LEU A 23 -9.44 2.88 0.52
N GLY A 24 -10.65 2.32 0.49
CA GLY A 24 -11.90 3.07 0.50
C GLY A 24 -12.79 2.65 1.65
N SER A 25 -13.57 3.59 2.17
CA SER A 25 -14.66 3.33 3.12
C SER A 25 -15.79 2.51 2.47
N MET A 26 -16.73 2.01 3.28
CA MET A 26 -17.93 1.31 2.81
C MET A 26 -18.83 2.16 1.89
N TRP A 27 -18.60 3.47 1.84
CA TRP A 27 -19.31 4.42 0.97
C TRP A 27 -18.58 4.68 -0.36
N TYR A 28 -17.55 3.88 -0.68
CA TYR A 28 -16.71 4.05 -1.88
C TYR A 28 -15.94 5.39 -1.92
N ILE A 29 -15.74 6.01 -0.76
CA ILE A 29 -14.94 7.24 -0.61
C ILE A 29 -13.54 6.83 -0.14
N SER A 30 -12.50 7.42 -0.75
CA SER A 30 -11.12 7.27 -0.30
C SER A 30 -10.97 7.64 1.17
N LEU A 31 -10.14 6.91 1.91
CA LEU A 31 -9.70 7.36 3.23
C LEU A 31 -8.84 8.63 3.11
N ASP A 32 -8.46 9.27 4.23
CA ASP A 32 -7.60 10.45 4.21
C ASP A 32 -6.25 10.11 3.60
N TYR A 33 -6.12 10.40 2.32
CA TYR A 33 -4.89 10.16 1.57
C TYR A 33 -3.99 11.38 1.60
N ILE A 34 -4.35 12.49 2.25
CA ILE A 34 -3.50 13.69 2.32
C ILE A 34 -2.50 13.54 3.45
N ASN A 35 -2.99 13.14 4.63
CA ASN A 35 -2.20 13.08 5.86
C ASN A 35 -1.71 11.68 6.19
N HIS A 36 -2.30 10.66 5.57
CA HIS A 36 -1.97 9.26 5.82
C HIS A 36 -1.66 8.54 4.51
N GLN A 37 -0.82 7.51 4.59
CA GLN A 37 -0.59 6.61 3.48
C GLN A 37 -1.71 5.57 3.43
N THR A 38 -2.85 5.97 2.88
CA THR A 38 -4.02 5.08 2.65
C THR A 38 -4.05 4.55 1.20
N SER A 39 -3.03 4.87 0.42
CA SER A 39 -2.85 4.48 -0.97
C SER A 39 -1.38 4.47 -1.38
N LEU A 40 -1.06 3.68 -2.40
CA LEU A 40 0.25 3.60 -3.05
C LEU A 40 0.07 3.58 -4.56
N ASN A 41 1.05 4.07 -5.31
CA ASN A 41 1.20 3.77 -6.73
C ASN A 41 2.56 3.12 -6.99
N ALA A 42 2.81 2.66 -8.23
CA ALA A 42 4.07 1.98 -8.56
C ALA A 42 5.34 2.82 -8.38
N THR A 43 5.28 4.16 -8.39
CA THR A 43 6.46 5.01 -8.12
C THR A 43 6.71 5.22 -6.63
N GLN A 44 5.71 4.92 -5.80
CA GLN A 44 5.75 5.01 -4.35
C GLN A 44 5.99 3.66 -3.69
N ALA A 45 5.45 2.59 -4.26
CA ALA A 45 5.63 1.23 -3.79
C ALA A 45 7.03 0.72 -4.16
N GLN A 46 7.63 -0.01 -3.24
CA GLN A 46 8.90 -0.68 -3.43
C GLN A 46 8.67 -2.10 -3.94
N ALA A 47 9.34 -2.44 -5.05
CA ALA A 47 9.43 -3.82 -5.51
C ALA A 47 10.49 -4.55 -4.67
N ASP A 48 10.17 -5.77 -4.27
CA ASP A 48 11.10 -6.68 -3.63
C ASP A 48 12.01 -7.34 -4.69
N PRO A 49 13.18 -7.89 -4.30
CA PRO A 49 14.13 -8.53 -5.21
C PRO A 49 13.61 -9.73 -6.01
N ASP A 50 12.43 -10.26 -5.69
CA ASP A 50 11.78 -11.38 -6.39
C ASP A 50 10.66 -10.94 -7.35
N ASP A 51 10.70 -9.68 -7.80
CA ASP A 51 9.74 -9.09 -8.74
C ASP A 51 8.29 -9.09 -8.22
N LYS A 52 8.13 -8.94 -6.90
CA LYS A 52 6.84 -8.76 -6.24
C LYS A 52 6.74 -7.40 -5.57
N ILE A 53 5.51 -6.91 -5.42
CA ILE A 53 5.18 -5.81 -4.52
C ILE A 53 4.36 -6.41 -3.39
N ARG A 54 4.84 -6.26 -2.15
CA ARG A 54 4.15 -6.68 -0.93
C ARG A 54 3.68 -5.46 -0.17
N ILE A 55 2.38 -5.31 0.00
CA ILE A 55 1.73 -4.20 0.72
C ILE A 55 1.23 -4.71 2.06
N VAL A 56 1.62 -4.05 3.15
CA VAL A 56 1.11 -4.35 4.49
C VAL A 56 -0.03 -3.40 4.79
N VAL A 57 -1.26 -3.89 4.86
CA VAL A 57 -2.41 -3.11 5.34
C VAL A 57 -2.58 -3.37 6.82
N ALA A 58 -2.40 -2.36 7.66
CA ALA A 58 -2.51 -2.47 9.12
C ALA A 58 -2.84 -1.12 9.74
N ASP A 59 -3.37 -1.13 10.97
CA ASP A 59 -3.63 0.10 11.72
C ASP A 59 -2.36 0.69 12.32
N GLN A 60 -1.48 -0.19 12.81
CA GLN A 60 -0.20 0.17 13.39
C GLN A 60 0.89 0.22 12.31
N ASN A 61 1.93 1.05 12.51
CA ASN A 61 3.05 1.18 11.59
C ASN A 61 4.06 0.02 11.76
N PRO A 62 4.21 -0.90 10.79
CA PRO A 62 5.16 -2.02 10.85
C PRO A 62 6.61 -1.63 10.53
N GLY A 63 6.88 -0.35 10.21
CA GLY A 63 8.21 0.15 9.87
C GLY A 63 8.66 -0.14 8.45
N VAL A 64 7.73 -0.42 7.51
CA VAL A 64 8.06 -0.69 6.10
C VAL A 64 7.46 0.34 5.13
N THR A 65 8.16 0.58 4.02
CA THR A 65 7.81 1.53 2.96
C THR A 65 6.42 1.27 2.38
N ASN A 66 6.08 0.00 2.18
CA ASN A 66 4.81 -0.44 1.59
C ASN A 66 3.66 -0.61 2.61
N TRP A 67 3.72 0.08 3.75
CA TRP A 67 2.62 0.08 4.72
C TRP A 67 1.45 0.96 4.26
N VAL A 68 0.21 0.48 4.38
CA VAL A 68 -1.00 1.25 4.12
C VAL A 68 -1.89 1.25 5.36
N GLU A 69 -2.19 2.45 5.86
CA GLU A 69 -2.84 2.65 7.16
C GLU A 69 -4.37 2.53 7.07
N THR A 70 -4.99 1.81 8.02
CA THR A 70 -6.44 1.61 8.03
C THR A 70 -7.25 2.73 8.66
N LEU A 71 -6.63 3.59 9.47
CA LEU A 71 -7.31 4.68 10.21
C LEU A 71 -8.50 4.18 11.05
N GLY A 72 -8.34 3.03 11.72
CA GLY A 72 -9.39 2.38 12.50
C GLY A 72 -10.49 1.70 11.69
N HIS A 73 -10.46 1.74 10.35
CA HIS A 73 -11.45 1.07 9.52
C HIS A 73 -11.24 -0.45 9.52
N ARG A 74 -12.20 -1.19 10.12
CA ARG A 74 -12.20 -2.66 10.11
C ARG A 74 -12.82 -3.29 8.87
N ARG A 75 -13.54 -2.49 8.07
CA ARG A 75 -14.24 -2.87 6.84
C ARG A 75 -14.17 -1.72 5.84
N GLY A 76 -14.07 -2.07 4.56
CA GLY A 76 -13.96 -1.14 3.45
C GLY A 76 -13.63 -1.88 2.17
N PHE A 77 -13.22 -1.12 1.15
CA PHE A 77 -12.77 -1.64 -0.13
C PHE A 77 -11.26 -1.51 -0.25
N LEU A 78 -10.65 -2.53 -0.84
CA LEU A 78 -9.26 -2.57 -1.25
C LEU A 78 -9.27 -2.58 -2.77
N GLN A 79 -8.83 -1.49 -3.40
CA GLN A 79 -8.92 -1.35 -4.86
C GLN A 79 -7.53 -1.27 -5.46
N PHE A 80 -7.26 -2.17 -6.40
CA PHE A 80 -6.16 -2.00 -7.35
C PHE A 80 -6.67 -1.40 -8.66
N ARG A 81 -5.78 -0.68 -9.35
CA ARG A 81 -6.03 -0.12 -10.67
C ARG A 81 -4.79 -0.27 -11.54
N TRP A 82 -4.89 -1.11 -12.56
CA TRP A 82 -3.96 -1.15 -13.68
C TRP A 82 -4.53 -0.31 -14.82
N GLN A 83 -3.68 0.47 -15.48
CA GLN A 83 -4.08 1.20 -16.69
C GLN A 83 -3.10 0.95 -17.82
N ARG A 84 -3.65 0.91 -19.04
CA ARG A 84 -2.89 0.71 -20.29
C ARG A 84 -2.10 -0.62 -20.27
N VAL A 85 -2.75 -1.68 -19.80
CA VAL A 85 -2.17 -3.03 -19.83
C VAL A 85 -1.84 -3.45 -21.27
N SER A 86 -0.68 -4.07 -21.45
CA SER A 86 -0.19 -4.56 -22.75
C SER A 86 -0.89 -5.83 -23.21
N ARG A 87 -1.48 -6.58 -22.27
CA ARG A 87 -2.24 -7.81 -22.46
C ARG A 87 -3.39 -7.90 -21.46
N ALA A 88 -4.31 -8.84 -21.68
CA ALA A 88 -5.30 -9.20 -20.67
C ALA A 88 -4.60 -9.69 -19.39
N LEU A 89 -5.07 -9.21 -18.24
CA LEU A 89 -4.65 -9.72 -16.94
C LEU A 89 -5.32 -11.07 -16.67
N THR A 90 -4.57 -11.93 -16.01
CA THR A 90 -5.00 -13.27 -15.57
C THR A 90 -4.99 -13.32 -14.05
N GLU A 91 -5.46 -14.43 -13.47
CA GLU A 91 -5.41 -14.65 -12.03
C GLU A 91 -3.97 -14.55 -11.46
N ALA A 92 -2.97 -14.99 -12.23
CA ALA A 92 -1.56 -14.91 -11.83
C ALA A 92 -1.03 -13.47 -11.69
N ASP A 93 -1.71 -12.49 -12.28
CA ASP A 93 -1.41 -11.06 -12.15
C ASP A 93 -2.14 -10.40 -10.97
N GLY A 94 -3.11 -11.11 -10.40
CA GLY A 94 -3.97 -10.63 -9.32
C GLY A 94 -3.27 -10.66 -7.96
N PRO A 95 -3.88 -10.00 -6.96
CA PRO A 95 -3.38 -10.03 -5.60
C PRO A 95 -3.66 -11.37 -4.93
N THR A 96 -2.65 -11.90 -4.23
CA THR A 96 -2.84 -12.89 -3.18
C THR A 96 -2.81 -12.20 -1.82
N VAL A 97 -3.46 -12.80 -0.83
CA VAL A 97 -3.59 -12.19 0.51
C VAL A 97 -3.29 -13.20 1.61
N GLU A 98 -2.66 -12.71 2.66
CA GLU A 98 -2.44 -13.42 3.91
C GLU A 98 -2.78 -12.49 5.07
N ILE A 99 -3.46 -13.00 6.10
CA ILE A 99 -3.69 -12.28 7.35
C ILE A 99 -2.76 -12.88 8.39
N VAL A 100 -1.97 -12.03 9.02
CA VAL A 100 -1.04 -12.40 10.09
C VAL A 100 -1.32 -11.57 11.34
N ASP A 101 -0.85 -12.02 12.48
CA ASP A 101 -0.75 -11.15 13.66
C ASP A 101 0.26 -10.03 13.35
N PHE A 102 0.01 -8.82 13.85
CA PHE A 102 0.82 -7.64 13.54
C PHE A 102 2.31 -7.85 13.89
N GLU A 103 2.59 -8.47 15.04
CA GLU A 103 3.94 -8.79 15.50
C GLU A 103 4.67 -9.81 14.59
N ALA A 104 3.94 -10.56 13.76
CA ALA A 104 4.51 -11.52 12.82
C ALA A 104 4.86 -10.90 11.46
N VAL A 105 4.54 -9.62 11.21
CA VAL A 105 4.86 -8.95 9.94
C VAL A 105 6.36 -9.04 9.59
N PRO A 106 7.33 -8.83 10.51
CA PRO A 106 8.74 -8.92 10.18
C PRO A 106 9.20 -10.29 9.68
N SER A 107 8.60 -11.37 10.19
CA SER A 107 8.94 -12.75 9.77
C SER A 107 8.12 -13.22 8.58
N ALA A 108 6.91 -12.68 8.38
CA ALA A 108 6.04 -13.03 7.25
C ALA A 108 6.48 -12.37 5.93
N LEU A 109 7.23 -11.26 5.99
CA LEU A 109 7.77 -10.59 4.81
C LEU A 109 9.17 -11.12 4.46
N PRO A 110 9.36 -11.82 3.31
CA PRO A 110 10.66 -12.37 2.93
C PRO A 110 11.78 -11.32 2.79
N TYR A 111 11.39 -10.06 2.51
CA TYR A 111 12.30 -8.94 2.29
C TYR A 111 12.03 -7.78 3.26
N TYR A 112 11.60 -8.09 4.49
CA TYR A 112 11.30 -7.08 5.52
C TYR A 112 12.41 -6.03 5.65
N GLU A 113 13.66 -6.48 5.80
CA GLU A 113 14.81 -5.57 5.97
C GLU A 113 15.05 -4.68 4.76
N TYR A 114 14.79 -5.17 3.54
CA TYR A 114 14.91 -4.37 2.32
C TYR A 114 13.82 -3.29 2.26
N ASN A 115 12.62 -3.59 2.76
CA ASN A 115 11.45 -2.71 2.72
C ASN A 115 11.40 -1.71 3.91
N LYS A 116 12.33 -1.75 4.87
CA LYS A 116 12.30 -0.87 6.03
C LYS A 116 12.42 0.60 5.66
N ILE A 117 11.70 1.44 6.41
CA ILE A 117 11.74 2.89 6.29
C ILE A 117 11.97 3.51 7.67
N SER A 118 12.82 4.54 7.73
CA SER A 118 13.01 5.29 8.97
C SER A 118 11.78 6.15 9.31
N GLN A 119 11.62 6.53 10.58
CA GLN A 119 10.54 7.42 10.98
C GLN A 119 10.64 8.80 10.30
N ASP A 120 11.86 9.29 10.05
CA ASP A 120 12.08 10.58 9.40
C ASP A 120 11.76 10.52 7.90
N ASP A 121 12.14 9.44 7.22
CA ASP A 121 11.77 9.23 5.81
C ASP A 121 10.25 9.07 5.64
N TRP A 122 9.60 8.38 6.58
CA TRP A 122 8.15 8.28 6.63
C TRP A 122 7.49 9.66 6.76
N ARG A 123 7.94 10.49 7.71
CA ARG A 123 7.44 11.85 7.90
C ARG A 123 7.68 12.71 6.65
N ALA A 124 8.87 12.61 6.05
CA ALA A 124 9.19 13.32 4.82
C ALA A 124 8.27 12.94 3.66
N ARG A 125 7.89 11.66 3.58
CA ARG A 125 6.95 11.12 2.59
C ARG A 125 5.53 11.65 2.78
N ILE A 126 5.03 11.71 4.02
CA ILE A 126 3.73 12.34 4.33
C ILE A 126 3.76 13.84 3.99
N ALA A 127 4.82 14.55 4.37
CA ALA A 127 4.97 15.97 4.06
C ALA A 127 5.04 16.23 2.54
N LEU A 128 5.73 15.38 1.78
CA LEU A 128 5.76 15.44 0.33
C LEU A 128 4.35 15.28 -0.26
N ARG A 129 3.57 14.34 0.28
CA ARG A 129 2.22 14.10 -0.17
C ARG A 129 1.31 15.32 0.05
N GLN A 130 1.36 15.90 1.25
CA GLN A 130 0.62 17.13 1.56
C GLN A 130 0.96 18.26 0.58
N ARG A 131 2.26 18.48 0.29
CA ARG A 131 2.71 19.48 -0.68
C ARG A 131 2.19 19.21 -2.10
N GLN A 132 2.29 17.96 -2.57
CA GLN A 132 1.83 17.56 -3.90
C GLN A 132 0.33 17.75 -4.09
N ILE A 133 -0.47 17.56 -3.05
CA ILE A 133 -1.92 17.75 -3.12
C ILE A 133 -2.27 19.23 -3.04
N ALA A 134 -1.62 19.99 -2.15
CA ALA A 134 -1.78 21.44 -2.07
C ALA A 134 -1.47 22.12 -3.41
N SER A 135 -0.43 21.70 -4.13
CA SER A 135 -0.08 22.26 -5.44
C SER A 135 -1.08 21.92 -6.56
N ARG A 136 -1.88 20.85 -6.41
CA ARG A 136 -2.92 20.46 -7.40
C ARG A 136 -4.20 21.27 -7.24
N MET A 137 -4.46 21.81 -6.05
CA MET A 137 -5.68 22.55 -5.73
C MET A 137 -5.59 24.04 -6.06
N LEU A 138 -4.47 24.50 -6.65
CA LEU A 138 -4.24 25.90 -7.04
C LEU A 138 -4.55 26.16 -8.54
N GLY A 139 -5.51 25.42 -9.10
CA GLY A 139 -6.07 25.69 -10.43
C GLY A 139 -6.98 26.90 -10.44
#